data_AF-A0A950XNU5-F1
#
_entry.id   AF-A0A950XNU5-F1
#
_cell.length_a   1.000
_cell.length_b   1.000
_cell.length_c   1.000
_cell.angle_alpha   90.00
_cell.angle_beta   90.00
_cell.angle_gamma   90.00
#
_symmetry.space_group_name_H-M   'P 1'
#
loop_
_entity.id
_entity.type
_entity.pdbx_description
1 polymer ?
#
loop_
_entity_poly.entity_id
_entity_poly.type
_entity_poly.pdbx_seq_one_letter_code
_entity_poly.pdbx_strand_id
1 'polypeptide(L)'
;MCTTTAAPVVITTIEDDGGQRISVFGADRAEICGAFKPVDCPYWLMYVTKTIADAVDRPQPTALPRRIRLSAEQDAQQWLELIAGLYMKAAHQ
;
A
#
# COMPACT_ATOMS: atom_id res chain seq x y z
N MET A 1 2.46 -13.52 27.23
CA MET A 1 1.32 -13.24 26.34
C MET A 1 1.85 -13.35 24.92
N CYS A 2 1.36 -14.30 24.12
CA CYS A 2 1.81 -14.42 22.73
C CYS A 2 1.05 -13.40 21.89
N THR A 3 1.70 -12.30 21.52
CA THR A 3 1.20 -11.46 20.43
C THR A 3 1.40 -12.24 19.15
N THR A 4 0.34 -12.87 18.66
CA THR A 4 0.29 -13.37 17.28
C THR A 4 0.44 -12.15 16.38
N THR A 5 1.65 -11.95 15.82
CA THR A 5 1.88 -10.98 14.75
C THR A 5 1.01 -11.41 13.56
N ALA A 6 -0.13 -10.74 13.39
CA ALA A 6 -0.96 -10.95 12.22
C ALA A 6 -0.19 -10.44 10.99
N ALA A 7 0.01 -11.31 10.00
CA ALA A 7 0.61 -10.93 8.73
C ALA A 7 -0.25 -9.84 8.05
N PRO A 8 0.38 -8.94 7.27
CA PRO A 8 -0.37 -7.95 6.51
C PRO A 8 -1.33 -8.65 5.55
N VAL A 9 -2.57 -8.17 5.47
CA VAL A 9 -3.60 -8.75 4.61
C VAL A 9 -3.56 -8.01 3.27
N VAL A 10 -3.38 -8.76 2.18
CA VAL A 10 -3.43 -8.23 0.81
C VAL A 10 -4.78 -8.60 0.20
N ILE A 11 -5.51 -7.60 -0.30
CA ILE A 11 -6.81 -7.77 -0.94
C ILE A 11 -6.75 -7.18 -2.34
N THR A 12 -7.14 -7.97 -3.34
CA THR A 12 -7.29 -7.52 -4.73
C THR A 12 -8.79 -7.36 -5.05
N THR A 13 -9.19 -6.18 -5.51
CA THR A 13 -10.57 -5.86 -5.89
C THR A 13 -10.63 -5.40 -7.34
N ILE A 14 -11.74 -5.73 -7.99
CA ILE A 14 -12.17 -5.09 -9.23
C ILE A 14 -13.17 -4.00 -8.81
N GLU A 15 -12.91 -2.77 -9.20
CA GLU A 15 -13.74 -1.61 -8.91
C GLU A 15 -14.94 -1.57 -9.88
N ASP A 16 -16.02 -0.87 -9.50
CA ASP A 16 -17.26 -0.80 -10.31
C ASP A 16 -17.04 -0.19 -11.70
N ASP A 17 -16.03 0.66 -11.87
CA ASP A 17 -15.64 1.24 -13.15
C ASP A 17 -14.84 0.28 -14.05
N GLY A 18 -14.51 -0.92 -13.54
CA GLY A 18 -13.65 -1.91 -14.21
C GLY A 18 -12.15 -1.73 -13.91
N GLY A 19 -11.80 -0.76 -13.06
CA GLY A 19 -10.46 -0.60 -12.51
C GLY A 19 -10.08 -1.78 -11.61
N GLN A 20 -8.79 -1.89 -11.32
CA GLN A 20 -8.30 -2.90 -10.37
C GLN A 20 -7.58 -2.21 -9.23
N ARG A 21 -7.66 -2.77 -8.04
CA ARG A 21 -6.98 -2.26 -6.86
C ARG A 21 -6.42 -3.40 -6.03
N ILE A 22 -5.22 -3.18 -5.50
CA ILE A 22 -4.56 -4.04 -4.53
C ILE A 22 -4.39 -3.18 -3.27
N SER A 23 -4.95 -3.62 -2.16
CA SER A 23 -4.89 -2.91 -0.88
C SER A 23 -4.20 -3.77 0.15
N VAL A 24 -3.33 -3.18 0.96
CA VAL A 24 -2.63 -3.86 2.04
C VAL A 24 -3.04 -3.28 3.38
N PHE A 25 -3.43 -4.16 4.29
CA PHE A 25 -3.93 -3.82 5.62
C PHE A 25 -2.99 -4.31 6.72
N GLY A 26 -2.88 -3.52 7.77
CA GLY A 26 -2.14 -3.84 8.98
C GLY A 26 -2.87 -4.81 9.89
N ALA A 27 -2.20 -5.19 10.98
CA ALA A 27 -2.78 -6.05 12.01
C ALA A 27 -4.03 -5.43 12.69
N ASP A 28 -4.12 -4.10 12.70
CA ASP A 28 -5.27 -3.32 13.18
C ASP A 28 -6.39 -3.17 12.14
N ARG A 29 -6.26 -3.82 10.97
CA ARG A 29 -7.14 -3.69 9.81
C ARG A 29 -7.17 -2.27 9.20
N ALA A 30 -6.25 -1.40 9.56
CA ALA A 30 -6.09 -0.12 8.87
C ALA A 30 -5.39 -0.34 7.53
N GLU A 31 -5.83 0.37 6.49
CA GLU A 31 -5.13 0.36 5.21
C GLU A 31 -3.79 1.10 5.35
N ILE A 32 -2.73 0.45 4.91
CA ILE A 32 -1.34 0.92 5.02
C ILE A 32 -0.93 1.51 3.67
N CYS A 33 -1.09 0.75 2.60
CA CYS A 33 -0.73 1.16 1.25
C CYS A 33 -1.52 0.36 0.21
N GLY A 34 -1.46 0.79 -1.03
CA GLY A 34 -2.07 0.06 -2.13
C GLY A 34 -1.61 0.54 -3.48
N ALA A 35 -2.09 -0.15 -4.51
CA ALA A 35 -1.90 0.20 -5.90
C ALA A 35 -3.22 0.06 -6.63
N PHE A 36 -3.48 0.93 -7.60
CA PHE A 36 -4.64 0.80 -8.47
C PHE A 36 -4.26 0.95 -9.94
N LYS A 37 -4.95 0.20 -10.79
CA LYS A 37 -4.90 0.31 -12.24
C LYS A 37 -6.19 1.01 -12.70
N PRO A 38 -6.10 2.26 -13.17
CA PRO A 38 -7.23 2.93 -13.78
C PRO A 38 -7.71 2.16 -15.02
N VAL A 39 -8.99 2.32 -15.33
CA VAL A 39 -9.59 1.84 -16.58
C VAL A 39 -8.80 2.37 -17.78
N ASP A 40 -8.60 1.51 -18.78
CA ASP A 40 -7.87 1.81 -20.02
C ASP A 40 -6.41 2.26 -19.87
N CYS A 41 -5.83 2.17 -18.67
CA CYS A 41 -4.42 2.49 -18.43
C CYS A 41 -3.56 1.22 -18.39
N PRO A 42 -2.43 1.17 -19.12
CA PRO A 42 -1.52 0.02 -19.11
C PRO A 42 -0.56 0.03 -17.91
N TYR A 43 -0.80 0.86 -16.90
CA TYR A 43 0.08 1.04 -15.76
C TYR A 43 -0.69 1.05 -14.43
N TRP A 44 0.00 0.63 -13.39
CA TRP A 44 -0.42 0.71 -12.00
C TRP A 44 0.09 1.99 -11.35
N LEU A 45 -0.66 2.48 -10.38
CA LEU A 45 -0.34 3.66 -9.59
C LEU A 45 -0.33 3.29 -8.11
N MET A 46 0.83 3.42 -7.47
CA MET A 46 0.96 3.21 -6.03
C MET A 46 0.56 4.44 -5.21
N TYR A 47 0.06 4.18 -4.00
CA TYR A 47 -0.16 5.16 -2.96
C TYR A 47 0.14 4.56 -1.58
N VAL A 48 0.43 5.44 -0.62
CA VAL A 48 0.51 5.13 0.81
C VAL A 48 -0.56 5.91 1.54
N THR A 49 -1.09 5.37 2.64
CA THR A 49 -2.12 6.09 3.40
C THR A 49 -1.50 7.21 4.22
N LYS A 50 -2.35 8.16 4.62
CA LYS A 50 -1.98 9.27 5.49
C LYS A 50 -1.38 8.76 6.81
N THR A 51 -1.84 7.62 7.32
CA THR A 51 -1.31 6.98 8.53
C THR A 51 0.20 6.69 8.42
N ILE A 52 0.66 6.12 7.30
CA ILE A 52 2.11 5.96 7.09
C ILE A 52 2.77 7.33 6.94
N ALA A 53 2.17 8.20 6.14
CA ALA A 53 2.79 9.47 5.79
C ALA A 53 2.97 10.41 7.00
N ASP A 54 2.07 10.34 7.98
CA ASP A 54 2.12 11.12 9.22
C ASP A 54 3.14 10.52 10.22
N ALA A 55 3.31 9.19 10.24
CA ALA A 55 4.28 8.51 11.10
C ALA A 55 5.75 8.82 10.75
N VAL A 56 6.02 9.32 9.54
CA VAL A 56 7.38 9.61 9.06
C VAL A 56 7.85 11.03 9.43
N ASP A 57 7.04 11.82 10.14
CA ASP A 57 7.34 13.16 10.69
C ASP A 57 8.07 14.10 9.68
N ARG A 58 7.73 13.94 8.39
CA ARG A 58 8.30 14.72 7.29
C ARG A 58 7.24 15.69 6.77
N PRO A 59 7.53 16.99 6.61
CA PRO A 59 6.55 17.97 6.11
C PRO A 59 6.03 17.56 4.72
N GLN A 60 4.75 17.18 4.66
CA GLN A 60 4.01 16.86 3.44
C GLN A 60 3.63 18.17 2.74
N PRO A 61 4.30 18.50 1.61
CA PRO A 61 3.55 18.50 0.36
C PRO A 61 4.32 17.97 -0.88
N THR A 62 5.62 17.67 -0.76
CA THR A 62 6.50 17.42 -1.93
C THR A 62 7.25 16.07 -1.85
N ALA A 63 7.16 15.35 -0.74
CA ALA A 63 8.05 14.21 -0.45
C ALA A 63 7.55 12.85 -0.96
N LEU A 64 6.24 12.69 -1.18
CA LEU A 64 5.69 11.47 -1.76
C LEU A 64 5.49 11.70 -3.26
N PRO A 65 6.15 10.95 -4.15
CA PRO A 65 5.83 11.00 -5.57
C PRO A 65 4.33 10.77 -5.72
N ARG A 66 3.63 11.72 -6.37
CA ARG A 66 2.15 11.81 -6.35
C ARG A 66 1.44 10.54 -6.78
N ARG A 67 2.10 9.65 -7.52
CA ARG A 67 1.87 8.21 -7.66
C ARG A 67 3.11 7.61 -8.35
N ILE A 68 3.66 6.52 -7.83
CA ILE A 68 4.70 5.77 -8.54
C ILE A 68 4.02 4.94 -9.62
N ARG A 69 4.44 5.11 -10.88
CA ARG A 69 3.93 4.34 -12.02
C ARG A 69 4.69 3.03 -12.12
N LEU A 70 3.95 1.93 -12.21
CA LEU A 70 4.50 0.59 -12.39
C LEU A 70 3.87 -0.05 -13.63
N SER A 71 4.69 -0.74 -14.42
CA SER A 71 4.26 -1.28 -15.71
C SER A 71 3.51 -2.61 -15.58
N ALA A 72 3.79 -3.37 -14.51
CA ALA A 72 3.16 -4.67 -14.25
C ALA A 72 2.50 -4.73 -12.87
N GLU A 73 1.48 -5.60 -12.76
CA GLU A 73 0.82 -5.90 -11.49
C GLU A 73 1.81 -6.52 -10.49
N GLN A 74 2.69 -7.40 -10.97
CA GLN A 74 3.70 -8.06 -10.14
C GLN A 74 4.66 -7.05 -9.50
N ASP A 75 5.05 -6.00 -10.22
CA ASP A 75 5.86 -4.92 -9.67
C ASP A 75 5.10 -4.23 -8.52
N ALA A 76 3.81 -3.97 -8.71
CA ALA A 76 2.96 -3.36 -7.68
C ALA A 76 2.88 -4.26 -6.44
N GLN A 77 2.66 -5.56 -6.60
CA GLN A 77 2.63 -6.52 -5.50
C GLN A 77 3.96 -6.54 -4.72
N GLN A 78 5.10 -6.64 -5.40
CA GLN A 78 6.41 -6.66 -4.76
C GLN A 78 6.70 -5.38 -3.95
N TRP A 79 6.36 -4.22 -4.50
CA TRP A 79 6.51 -2.96 -3.79
C TRP A 79 5.59 -2.86 -2.57
N LEU A 80 4.35 -3.35 -2.68
CA LEU A 80 3.41 -3.37 -1.57
C LEU A 80 3.85 -4.30 -0.45
N GLU A 81 4.34 -5.50 -0.78
CA GLU A 81 4.92 -6.44 0.18
C GLU A 81 6.12 -5.82 0.93
N LEU A 82 7.00 -5.11 0.22
CA LEU A 82 8.14 -4.44 0.82
C LEU A 82 7.70 -3.35 1.82
N ILE A 83 6.77 -2.47 1.42
CA ILE A 83 6.26 -1.40 2.29
C ILE A 83 5.55 -2.00 3.51
N ALA A 84 4.73 -3.03 3.32
CA ALA A 84 4.05 -3.72 4.40
C ALA A 84 5.03 -4.36 5.39
N GLY A 85 6.07 -5.02 4.88
CA GLY A 85 7.13 -5.60 5.71
C GLY A 85 7.88 -4.55 6.53
N LEU A 86 8.15 -3.37 5.95
CA LEU A 86 8.76 -2.25 6.65
C LEU A 86 7.84 -1.66 7.72
N TYR A 87 6.56 -1.48 7.40
CA TYR A 87 5.55 -1.00 8.36
C TYR A 87 5.42 -1.95 9.56
N MET A 88 5.29 -3.26 9.31
CA MET A 88 5.16 -4.24 10.39
C MET A 88 6.40 -4.26 11.29
N LYS A 89 7.61 -4.13 10.73
CA LYS A 89 8.84 -4.02 11.53
C LYS A 89 8.83 -2.78 12.42
N ALA A 90 8.40 -1.63 11.91
CA ALA A 90 8.33 -0.39 12.67
C ALA A 90 7.24 -0.43 13.77
N ALA A 91 6.08 -1.03 13.48
CA ALA A 91 4.97 -1.16 14.43
C ALA A 91 5.24 -2.15 15.57
N HIS A 92 6.29 -2.97 15.48
CA HIS A 92 6.73 -3.92 16.51
C HIS A 92 7.94 -3.44 17.33
N GLN A 93 8.42 -2.22 17.12
CA GLN A 93 9.43 -1.57 17.97
C GLN A 93 8.77 -0.87 19.16
#